data_AF-A0AB38KKL9-F1
#
_entry.id   AF-A0AB38KKL9-F1
#
_cell.length_a   1.000
_cell.length_b   1.000
_cell.length_c   1.000
_cell.angle_alpha   90.00
_cell.angle_beta   90.00
_cell.angle_gamma   90.00
#
_symmetry.space_group_name_H-M   'P 1'
#
loop_
_entity.id
_entity.type
_entity.pdbx_description
1 polymer ?
#
loop_
_entity_poly.entity_id
_entity_poly.type
_entity_poly.pdbx_seq_one_letter_code
_entity_poly.pdbx_strand_id
1 'polypeptide(L)'
;MNSLYETLGVSKNASADEIKKAYRRLARKYHPDINKEKGAEEKFKEINAAYEILSDEKKRAQYDQYGDSMFGGQSFHDFSRNTGGVNLDDILKDLFGGGFGGRSRGGFNGFSSKGFSSGFGGFGGFEEENLDSNLELHIPFEKAVKGGEYSFNFQGETIKFKIPHGIKEGEKLRIRSKGKQSRNGARGDLIIIVKIEESPIYTREDDDLYQKVDISLKTALFGGKINIKTLKEGKEEATINITPNSKNNQKIRLKGYGVQNRKSDIYGDMYLILNVVLPNLDALDEKFIELLKEKLP
;
A
#
# COMPACT_ATOMS: atom_id res chain seq x y z
N MET A 1 0.13 33.26 21.03
CA MET A 1 1.17 32.62 20.18
C MET A 1 0.96 31.12 20.20
N ASN A 2 -0.12 30.67 19.56
CA ASN A 2 -0.42 29.27 19.26
C ASN A 2 -0.73 29.15 17.77
N SER A 3 0.10 29.81 16.95
CA SER A 3 -0.18 30.07 15.55
C SER A 3 -0.44 28.78 14.74
N LEU A 4 0.18 27.64 15.10
CA LEU A 4 -0.13 26.34 14.47
C LEU A 4 -1.56 25.84 14.75
N TYR A 5 -2.00 25.97 16.00
CA TYR A 5 -3.36 25.56 16.39
C TYR A 5 -4.41 26.49 15.78
N GLU A 6 -4.08 27.79 15.67
CA GLU A 6 -4.89 28.79 14.98
C GLU A 6 -5.00 28.49 13.48
N THR A 7 -3.91 28.08 12.82
CA THR A 7 -3.92 27.64 11.40
C THR A 7 -4.89 26.47 11.15
N LEU A 8 -4.95 25.51 12.07
CA LEU A 8 -5.90 24.40 11.98
C LEU A 8 -7.30 24.73 12.55
N GLY A 9 -7.46 25.89 13.20
CA GLY A 9 -8.70 26.33 13.83
C GLY A 9 -9.13 25.41 14.98
N VAL A 10 -8.18 24.96 15.79
CA VAL A 10 -8.40 24.07 16.95
C VAL A 10 -7.85 24.69 18.23
N SER A 11 -8.32 24.19 19.38
CA SER A 11 -7.78 24.59 20.69
C SER A 11 -6.37 24.02 20.89
N LYS A 12 -5.53 24.70 21.70
CA LYS A 12 -4.22 24.18 22.13
C LYS A 12 -4.35 22.81 22.83
N ASN A 13 -5.46 22.60 23.53
CA ASN A 13 -5.75 21.35 24.24
C ASN A 13 -6.43 20.30 23.35
N ALA A 14 -6.50 20.52 22.03
CA ALA A 14 -7.15 19.59 21.12
C ALA A 14 -6.46 18.22 21.13
N SER A 15 -7.26 17.16 21.11
CA SER A 15 -6.76 15.79 20.97
C SER A 15 -6.16 15.57 19.57
N ALA A 16 -5.33 14.53 19.42
CA ALA A 16 -4.77 14.16 18.12
C ALA A 16 -5.86 13.88 17.06
N ASP A 17 -6.99 13.31 17.49
CA ASP A 17 -8.13 13.05 16.61
C ASP A 17 -8.84 14.34 16.17
N GLU A 18 -8.95 15.34 17.03
CA GLU A 18 -9.50 16.65 16.68
C GLU A 18 -8.60 17.41 15.70
N ILE A 19 -7.29 17.37 15.91
CA ILE A 19 -6.28 17.94 14.99
C ILE A 19 -6.37 17.27 13.62
N LYS A 20 -6.42 15.93 13.59
CA LYS A 20 -6.57 15.14 12.34
C LYS A 20 -7.89 15.42 11.63
N LYS A 21 -8.99 15.57 12.37
CA LYS A 21 -10.30 15.91 11.81
C LYS A 21 -10.32 17.31 11.23
N ALA A 22 -9.71 18.29 11.90
CA ALA A 22 -9.60 19.66 11.41
C ALA A 22 -8.74 19.74 10.15
N TYR A 23 -7.60 19.05 10.13
CA TYR A 23 -6.75 18.92 8.95
C TYR A 23 -7.53 18.37 7.75
N ARG A 24 -8.21 17.21 7.89
CA ARG A 24 -8.99 16.61 6.79
C ARG A 24 -10.06 17.55 6.23
N ARG A 25 -10.72 18.32 7.10
CA ARG A 25 -11.74 19.31 6.71
C ARG A 25 -11.13 20.45 5.91
N LEU A 26 -10.00 21.00 6.37
CA LEU A 26 -9.32 22.12 5.74
C LEU A 26 -8.59 21.71 4.45
N ALA A 27 -7.93 20.56 4.44
CA ALA A 27 -7.26 20.00 3.27
C ALA A 27 -8.24 19.78 2.10
N ARG A 28 -9.45 19.28 2.36
CA ARG A 28 -10.49 19.16 1.32
C ARG A 28 -11.01 20.52 0.84
N LYS A 29 -11.10 21.50 1.74
CA LYS A 29 -11.60 22.86 1.42
C LYS A 29 -10.62 23.68 0.57
N TYR A 30 -9.32 23.46 0.75
CA TYR A 30 -8.26 24.21 0.08
C TYR A 30 -7.42 23.37 -0.89
N HIS A 31 -7.85 22.14 -1.21
CA HIS A 31 -7.11 21.29 -2.15
C HIS A 31 -6.96 21.98 -3.52
N PRO A 32 -5.77 21.99 -4.14
CA PRO A 32 -5.54 22.69 -5.42
C PRO A 32 -6.49 22.27 -6.55
N ASP A 33 -6.90 21.00 -6.56
CA ASP A 33 -7.84 20.48 -7.56
C ASP A 33 -9.31 20.89 -7.34
N ILE A 34 -9.67 21.24 -6.10
CA ILE A 34 -11.06 21.54 -5.71
C ILE A 34 -11.28 23.05 -5.59
N ASN A 35 -10.28 23.79 -5.10
CA ASN A 35 -10.37 25.23 -4.86
C ASN A 35 -9.30 25.99 -5.66
N LYS A 36 -9.75 26.75 -6.67
CA LYS A 36 -8.90 27.56 -7.56
C LYS A 36 -8.87 29.05 -7.19
N GLU A 37 -9.34 29.41 -6.00
CA GLU A 37 -9.27 30.78 -5.50
C GLU A 37 -7.81 31.22 -5.31
N LYS A 38 -7.53 32.50 -5.55
CA LYS A 38 -6.20 33.07 -5.30
C LYS A 38 -5.86 32.93 -3.81
N GLY A 39 -4.72 32.28 -3.51
CA GLY A 39 -4.26 32.02 -2.14
C GLY A 39 -4.76 30.70 -1.50
N ALA A 40 -5.55 29.88 -2.21
CA ALA A 40 -5.95 28.56 -1.71
C ALA A 40 -4.76 27.61 -1.57
N GLU A 41 -3.82 27.63 -2.54
CA GLU A 41 -2.60 26.81 -2.52
C GLU A 41 -1.67 27.18 -1.35
N GLU A 42 -1.49 28.48 -1.06
CA GLU A 42 -0.70 28.96 0.08
C GLU A 42 -1.30 28.49 1.41
N LYS A 43 -2.62 28.63 1.56
CA LYS A 43 -3.33 28.11 2.73
C LYS A 43 -3.18 26.59 2.86
N PHE A 44 -3.25 25.87 1.74
CA PHE A 44 -3.09 24.41 1.76
C PHE A 44 -1.70 24.00 2.25
N LYS A 45 -0.64 24.71 1.81
CA LYS A 45 0.73 24.50 2.29
C LYS A 45 0.86 24.80 3.78
N GLU A 46 0.32 25.91 4.26
CA GLU A 46 0.28 26.25 5.69
C GLU A 46 -0.43 25.19 6.53
N ILE A 47 -1.57 24.67 6.04
CA ILE A 47 -2.37 23.63 6.72
C ILE A 47 -1.59 22.32 6.81
N ASN A 48 -0.90 21.92 5.74
CA ASN A 48 -0.07 20.70 5.73
C ASN A 48 1.09 20.82 6.71
N ALA A 49 1.83 21.92 6.67
CA ALA A 49 2.96 22.18 7.54
C ALA A 49 2.56 22.24 9.03
N ALA A 50 1.42 22.87 9.36
CA ALA A 50 0.90 22.87 10.72
C ALA A 50 0.50 21.46 11.20
N TYR A 51 -0.11 20.66 10.32
CA TYR A 51 -0.46 19.28 10.64
C TYR A 51 0.77 18.39 10.83
N GLU A 52 1.85 18.58 10.06
CA GLU A 52 3.07 17.80 10.22
C GLU A 52 3.67 17.93 11.62
N ILE A 53 3.68 19.15 12.17
CA ILE A 53 4.20 19.42 13.52
C ILE A 53 3.22 18.91 14.58
N LEU A 54 1.91 19.20 14.42
CA LEU A 54 0.92 18.88 15.46
C LEU A 54 0.48 17.41 15.49
N SER A 55 0.73 16.66 14.42
CA SER A 55 0.41 15.23 14.35
C SER A 55 1.50 14.33 14.94
N ASP A 56 2.74 14.81 15.05
CA ASP A 56 3.84 14.12 15.70
C ASP A 56 3.95 14.55 17.17
N GLU A 57 3.92 13.58 18.08
CA GLU A 57 3.91 13.85 19.52
C GLU A 57 5.16 14.59 20.01
N LYS A 58 6.34 14.31 19.43
CA LYS A 58 7.60 14.95 19.82
C LYS A 58 7.68 16.37 19.27
N LYS A 59 7.33 16.58 18.00
CA LYS A 59 7.33 17.92 17.38
C LYS A 59 6.27 18.82 18.03
N ARG A 60 5.09 18.26 18.35
CA ARG A 60 4.04 18.95 19.10
C ARG A 60 4.53 19.35 20.49
N ALA A 61 5.18 18.45 21.23
CA ALA A 61 5.72 18.78 22.55
C ALA A 61 6.77 19.89 22.49
N GLN A 62 7.65 19.88 21.48
CA GLN A 62 8.61 20.95 21.25
C GLN A 62 7.91 22.28 20.95
N TYR A 63 6.89 22.28 20.09
CA TYR A 63 6.10 23.46 19.83
C TYR A 63 5.32 23.95 21.05
N ASP A 64 4.79 23.05 21.87
CA ASP A 64 4.09 23.44 23.10
C ASP A 64 5.05 24.05 24.15
N GLN A 65 6.33 23.66 24.12
CA GLN A 65 7.39 24.15 25.00
C GLN A 65 7.94 25.51 24.57
N TYR A 66 8.18 25.72 23.27
CA TYR A 66 8.87 26.91 22.76
C TYR A 66 7.95 27.87 21.97
N GLY A 67 6.81 27.40 21.49
CA GLY A 67 5.84 28.18 20.71
C GLY A 67 6.44 28.81 19.46
N ASP A 68 5.91 29.98 19.11
CA ASP A 68 6.32 30.75 17.93
C ASP A 68 7.79 31.25 17.98
N SER A 69 8.45 31.17 19.15
CA SER A 69 9.86 31.55 19.29
C SER A 69 10.81 30.68 18.45
N MET A 70 10.40 29.46 18.12
CA MET A 70 11.15 28.56 17.23
C MET A 70 11.24 29.08 15.80
N PHE A 71 10.31 29.92 15.38
CA PHE A 71 10.31 30.54 14.05
C PHE A 71 11.04 31.89 14.05
N GLY A 72 12.09 32.02 14.86
CA GLY A 72 12.86 33.27 14.98
C GLY A 72 12.09 34.40 15.67
N GLY A 73 11.10 34.08 16.51
CA GLY A 73 10.26 35.06 17.21
C GLY A 73 9.10 35.63 16.37
N GLN A 74 8.82 35.06 15.19
CA GLN A 74 7.72 35.44 14.32
C GLN A 74 6.58 34.41 14.41
N SER A 75 5.36 34.80 14.01
CA SER A 75 4.25 33.85 13.95
C SER A 75 4.49 32.81 12.85
N PHE A 76 3.91 31.62 12.97
CA PHE A 76 4.00 30.59 11.92
C PHE A 76 3.46 31.10 10.58
N HIS A 77 2.43 31.95 10.61
CA HIS A 77 1.86 32.53 9.39
C HIS A 77 2.86 33.45 8.67
N ASP A 78 3.57 34.30 9.43
CA ASP A 78 4.59 35.19 8.86
C ASP A 78 5.82 34.40 8.39
N PHE A 79 6.22 33.40 9.17
CA PHE A 79 7.27 32.46 8.80
C PHE A 79 6.95 31.75 7.49
N SER A 80 5.72 31.24 7.34
CA SER A 80 5.28 30.51 6.15
C SER A 80 5.18 31.38 4.90
N ARG A 81 4.83 32.66 5.05
CA ARG A 81 4.79 33.61 3.93
C ARG A 81 6.18 34.04 3.50
N ASN A 82 7.07 34.28 4.46
CA ASN A 82 8.42 34.79 4.19
C ASN A 82 9.34 33.74 3.56
N THR A 83 8.98 32.46 3.66
CA THR A 83 9.68 31.32 3.03
C THR A 83 9.13 30.96 1.65
N GLY A 84 8.23 31.78 1.08
CA GLY A 84 7.42 31.58 -0.13
C GLY A 84 8.18 31.29 -1.44
N GLY A 85 8.79 30.11 -1.52
CA GLY A 85 9.55 29.60 -2.66
C GLY A 85 10.47 28.43 -2.31
N VAL A 86 10.74 28.21 -1.02
CA VAL A 86 11.48 27.05 -0.51
C VAL A 86 10.48 26.07 0.11
N ASN A 87 10.73 24.76 -0.01
CA ASN A 87 9.87 23.72 0.58
C ASN A 87 9.79 23.91 2.10
N LEU A 88 8.64 24.39 2.58
CA LEU A 88 8.32 24.53 4.01
C LEU A 88 8.58 23.22 4.77
N ASP A 89 8.25 22.10 4.16
CA ASP A 89 8.41 20.77 4.75
C ASP A 89 9.89 20.46 5.03
N ASP A 90 10.81 20.88 4.17
CA ASP A 90 12.25 20.61 4.34
C ASP A 90 12.86 21.56 5.38
N ILE A 91 12.44 22.84 5.38
CA ILE A 91 12.86 23.80 6.41
C ILE A 91 12.36 23.38 7.80
N LEU A 92 11.12 22.90 7.89
CA LEU A 92 10.55 22.42 9.15
C LEU A 92 11.20 21.12 9.60
N LYS A 93 11.56 20.22 8.69
CA LYS A 93 12.37 19.04 9.01
C LYS A 93 13.73 19.42 9.55
N ASP A 94 14.39 20.44 9.01
CA ASP A 94 15.67 20.90 9.55
C ASP A 94 15.48 21.57 10.93
N LEU A 95 14.42 22.35 11.11
CA LEU A 95 14.10 23.04 12.36
C LEU A 95 13.70 22.09 13.50
N PHE A 96 12.98 21.00 13.20
CA PHE A 96 12.47 20.03 14.18
C PHE A 96 13.23 18.68 14.19
N GLY A 97 14.03 18.39 13.16
CA GLY A 97 14.75 17.14 12.94
C GLY A 97 16.27 17.26 13.05
N GLY A 98 16.84 18.47 12.97
CA GLY A 98 18.23 18.74 13.33
C GLY A 98 18.34 19.01 14.83
N GLY A 99 19.00 18.11 15.56
CA GLY A 99 19.14 18.15 17.03
C GLY A 99 19.32 19.57 17.60
N PHE A 100 18.31 20.03 18.32
CA PHE A 100 18.28 21.32 19.04
C PHE A 100 19.21 21.25 20.27
N GLY A 101 20.50 21.13 19.99
CA GLY A 101 21.60 21.10 20.93
C GLY A 101 22.59 22.19 20.55
N GLY A 102 22.26 23.42 20.94
CA GLY A 102 23.21 24.52 21.01
C GLY A 102 23.21 25.45 19.80
N ARG A 103 22.47 26.57 19.92
CA ARG A 103 22.97 27.91 19.64
C ARG A 103 21.96 28.96 20.12
N SER A 104 22.25 29.50 21.30
CA SER A 104 21.71 30.78 21.74
C SER A 104 22.03 31.88 20.72
N ARG A 105 20.99 32.56 20.25
CA ARG A 105 20.86 34.02 20.18
C ARG A 105 22.11 34.82 19.76
N GLY A 106 22.13 35.30 18.51
CA GLY A 106 22.94 36.47 18.15
C GLY A 106 23.10 36.73 16.65
N GLY A 107 22.46 37.79 16.15
CA GLY A 107 23.02 38.65 15.10
C GLY A 107 22.68 38.33 13.65
N PHE A 108 21.68 39.03 13.13
CA PHE A 108 21.67 39.46 11.73
C PHE A 108 22.93 40.29 11.45
N ASN A 109 23.80 39.84 10.54
CA ASN A 109 24.57 40.74 9.70
C ASN A 109 25.16 40.03 8.45
N GLY A 110 24.79 40.53 7.27
CA GLY A 110 25.71 40.69 6.14
C GLY A 110 26.05 39.45 5.31
N PHE A 111 25.18 39.11 4.36
CA PHE A 111 25.63 38.50 3.11
C PHE A 111 26.39 39.55 2.29
N SER A 112 27.71 39.48 2.28
CA SER A 112 28.53 40.13 1.26
C SER A 112 29.91 39.47 1.10
N SER A 113 30.05 38.73 -0.01
CA SER A 113 31.23 38.67 -0.87
C SER A 113 32.56 38.11 -0.35
N LYS A 114 33.11 37.19 -1.17
CA LYS A 114 34.52 36.78 -1.31
C LYS A 114 35.12 35.82 -0.26
N GLY A 115 35.15 34.56 -0.68
CA GLY A 115 36.40 33.81 -0.84
C GLY A 115 37.20 33.49 0.42
N PHE A 116 37.04 32.27 0.93
CA PHE A 116 38.10 31.59 1.68
C PHE A 116 38.13 30.11 1.32
N SER A 117 38.97 29.79 0.34
CA SER A 117 39.57 28.47 0.20
C SER A 117 40.75 28.41 1.17
N SER A 118 40.56 27.78 2.34
CA SER A 118 41.55 26.91 2.98
C SER A 118 41.14 26.55 4.40
N GLY A 119 41.07 25.25 4.68
CA GLY A 119 41.39 24.71 6.00
C GLY A 119 40.24 24.56 7.00
N PHE A 120 39.29 23.66 6.70
CA PHE A 120 38.69 22.83 7.75
C PHE A 120 38.44 21.44 7.17
N GLY A 121 39.37 20.52 7.47
CA GLY A 121 39.19 19.11 7.19
C GLY A 121 38.11 18.51 8.09
N GLY A 122 37.39 17.54 7.54
CA GLY A 122 36.75 16.50 8.35
C GLY A 122 35.40 16.86 8.96
N PHE A 123 34.40 17.13 8.12
CA PHE A 123 33.04 16.69 8.40
C PHE A 123 32.54 15.95 7.16
N GLY A 124 33.07 14.75 6.96
CA GLY A 124 32.36 13.74 6.19
C GLY A 124 31.03 13.54 6.89
N GLY A 125 29.94 13.82 6.20
CA GLY A 125 28.62 13.44 6.69
C GLY A 125 28.70 11.97 7.07
N PHE A 126 28.36 11.65 8.32
CA PHE A 126 27.82 10.33 8.60
C PHE A 126 26.49 10.28 7.84
N GLU A 127 26.57 9.98 6.55
CA GLU A 127 25.47 9.38 5.84
C GLU A 127 25.29 8.04 6.56
N GLU A 128 24.28 7.95 7.44
CA GLU A 128 23.87 6.66 8.00
C GLU A 128 23.65 5.75 6.80
N GLU A 129 24.57 4.81 6.57
CA GLU A 129 24.44 3.84 5.50
C GLU A 129 23.07 3.19 5.68
N ASN A 130 22.19 3.33 4.68
CA ASN A 130 20.96 2.57 4.69
C ASN A 130 21.33 1.09 4.49
N LEU A 131 21.40 0.38 5.62
CA LEU A 131 21.74 -1.03 5.66
C LEU A 131 20.56 -1.92 5.25
N ASP A 132 19.38 -1.35 5.03
CA ASP A 132 18.22 -2.12 4.58
C ASP A 132 18.43 -2.59 3.14
N SER A 133 18.05 -3.84 2.90
CA SER A 133 18.06 -4.46 1.57
C SER A 133 16.63 -4.59 1.09
N ASN A 134 16.38 -4.26 -0.18
CA ASN A 134 15.12 -4.60 -0.84
C ASN A 134 15.30 -5.87 -1.68
N LEU A 135 14.32 -6.76 -1.66
CA LEU A 135 14.27 -7.95 -2.49
C LEU A 135 12.87 -8.12 -3.07
N GLU A 136 12.76 -8.21 -4.39
CA GLU A 136 11.53 -8.68 -5.00
C GLU A 136 11.47 -10.21 -4.89
N LEU A 137 10.41 -10.72 -4.26
CA LEU A 137 10.22 -12.15 -4.06
C LEU A 137 8.96 -12.60 -4.80
N HIS A 138 9.16 -13.51 -5.74
CA HIS A 138 8.06 -14.22 -6.41
C HIS A 138 7.47 -15.25 -5.44
N ILE A 139 6.19 -15.08 -5.14
CA ILE A 139 5.42 -15.93 -4.24
C ILE A 139 4.39 -16.68 -5.07
N PRO A 140 4.34 -18.02 -4.99
CA PRO A 140 3.32 -18.81 -5.65
C PRO A 140 1.92 -18.37 -5.26
N PHE A 141 1.00 -18.30 -6.23
CA PHE A 141 -0.37 -17.83 -6.02
C PHE A 141 -1.07 -18.50 -4.83
N GLU A 142 -0.96 -19.82 -4.71
CA GLU A 142 -1.59 -20.57 -3.62
C GLU A 142 -1.07 -20.14 -2.23
N LYS A 143 0.22 -19.83 -2.11
CA LYS A 143 0.83 -19.31 -0.89
C LYS A 143 0.36 -17.88 -0.60
N ALA A 144 0.14 -17.08 -1.64
CA ALA A 144 -0.40 -15.74 -1.44
C ALA A 144 -1.85 -15.77 -0.91
N VAL A 145 -2.64 -16.76 -1.32
CA VAL A 145 -4.02 -16.95 -0.84
C VAL A 145 -4.05 -17.56 0.56
N LYS A 146 -3.42 -18.73 0.75
CA LYS A 146 -3.50 -19.53 1.98
C LYS A 146 -2.54 -19.05 3.08
N GLY A 147 -1.47 -18.35 2.70
CA GLY A 147 -0.36 -18.03 3.59
C GLY A 147 0.46 -19.27 3.97
N GLY A 148 1.11 -19.19 5.13
CA GLY A 148 1.87 -20.28 5.73
C GLY A 148 3.37 -20.03 5.70
N GLU A 149 4.15 -21.06 6.05
CA GLU A 149 5.61 -20.95 6.04
C GLU A 149 6.16 -20.91 4.61
N TYR A 150 7.19 -20.08 4.45
CA TYR A 150 7.96 -19.93 3.22
C TYR A 150 9.45 -19.78 3.54
N SER A 151 10.28 -20.34 2.68
CA SER A 151 11.72 -20.28 2.84
C SER A 151 12.40 -20.06 1.51
N PHE A 152 13.44 -19.25 1.50
CA PHE A 152 14.25 -18.98 0.32
C PHE A 152 15.71 -18.79 0.73
N ASN A 153 16.63 -18.99 -0.21
CA ASN A 153 18.04 -18.70 0.02
C ASN A 153 18.32 -17.23 -0.32
N PHE A 154 19.01 -16.53 0.59
CA PHE A 154 19.45 -15.17 0.38
C PHE A 154 20.85 -15.00 0.97
N GLN A 155 21.82 -14.59 0.14
CA GLN A 155 23.22 -14.41 0.54
C GLN A 155 23.82 -15.67 1.20
N GLY A 156 23.44 -16.87 0.73
CA GLY A 156 23.93 -18.15 1.28
C GLY A 156 23.25 -18.59 2.57
N GLU A 157 22.32 -17.80 3.13
CA GLU A 157 21.52 -18.16 4.29
C GLU A 157 20.09 -18.56 3.87
N THR A 158 19.56 -19.63 4.45
CA THR A 158 18.14 -19.98 4.29
C THR A 158 17.30 -19.13 5.25
N ILE A 159 16.54 -18.19 4.70
CA ILE A 159 15.63 -17.35 5.46
C ILE A 159 14.25 -18.03 5.47
N LYS A 160 13.71 -18.27 6.68
CA LYS A 160 12.35 -18.78 6.88
C LYS A 160 11.47 -17.66 7.43
N PHE A 161 10.29 -17.49 6.88
CA PHE A 161 9.31 -16.54 7.38
C PHE A 161 7.87 -17.03 7.10
N LYS A 162 6.90 -16.41 7.77
CA LYS A 162 5.49 -16.70 7.57
C LYS A 162 4.88 -15.68 6.61
N ILE A 163 4.31 -16.15 5.51
CA ILE A 163 3.47 -15.37 4.62
C ILE A 163 2.07 -15.28 5.24
N PRO A 164 1.53 -14.07 5.48
CA PRO A 164 0.14 -13.89 5.86
C PRO A 164 -0.81 -14.39 4.75
N HIS A 165 -1.94 -14.98 5.13
CA HIS A 165 -3.00 -15.27 4.17
C HIS A 165 -3.49 -13.98 3.51
N GLY A 166 -3.92 -14.09 2.26
CA GLY A 166 -4.46 -12.99 1.48
C GLY A 166 -3.50 -11.83 1.19
N ILE A 167 -2.19 -12.04 1.27
CA ILE A 167 -1.18 -11.03 0.93
C ILE A 167 -1.40 -10.48 -0.48
N LYS A 168 -1.18 -9.17 -0.67
CA LYS A 168 -1.43 -8.49 -1.94
C LYS A 168 -0.15 -8.23 -2.72
N GLU A 169 -0.29 -8.08 -4.04
CA GLU A 169 0.79 -7.65 -4.94
C GLU A 169 1.41 -6.34 -4.44
N GLY A 170 2.74 -6.26 -4.42
CA GLY A 170 3.49 -5.09 -3.97
C GLY A 170 3.50 -4.87 -2.44
N GLU A 171 2.86 -5.73 -1.64
CA GLU A 171 2.93 -5.64 -0.19
C GLU A 171 4.38 -5.83 0.29
N LYS A 172 4.80 -5.03 1.27
CA LYS A 172 6.15 -5.07 1.82
C LYS A 172 6.18 -5.89 3.10
N LEU A 173 7.00 -6.94 3.13
CA LEU A 173 7.27 -7.73 4.33
C LEU A 173 8.67 -7.42 4.86
N ARG A 174 8.80 -7.16 6.15
CA ARG A 174 10.07 -6.84 6.79
C ARG A 174 10.59 -8.02 7.59
N ILE A 175 11.79 -8.48 7.25
CA ILE A 175 12.54 -9.48 8.02
C ILE A 175 13.69 -8.77 8.72
N ARG A 176 13.61 -8.75 10.06
CA ARG A 176 14.56 -8.01 10.89
C ARG A 176 15.98 -8.58 10.78
N SER A 177 16.98 -7.70 10.76
CA SER A 177 18.41 -8.06 10.83
C SER A 177 18.87 -9.02 9.73
N LYS A 178 18.26 -8.94 8.53
CA LYS A 178 18.63 -9.72 7.34
C LYS A 178 19.08 -8.86 6.15
N GLY A 179 19.23 -7.56 6.35
CA GLY A 179 19.82 -6.62 5.40
C GLY A 179 21.34 -6.68 5.35
N LYS A 180 21.96 -5.62 4.81
CA LYS A 180 23.40 -5.47 4.69
C LYS A 180 24.06 -5.37 6.07
N GLN A 181 25.28 -5.88 6.16
CA GLN A 181 26.11 -5.77 7.35
C GLN A 181 27.10 -4.62 7.18
N SER A 182 27.10 -3.69 8.12
CA SER A 182 28.09 -2.62 8.21
C SER A 182 29.42 -3.15 8.74
N ARG A 183 30.51 -2.42 8.48
CA ARG A 183 31.87 -2.74 8.98
C ARG A 183 31.94 -2.85 10.51
N ASN A 184 31.03 -2.17 11.22
CA ASN A 184 30.94 -2.18 12.68
C ASN A 184 30.05 -3.31 13.23
N GLY A 185 29.57 -4.22 12.38
CA GLY A 185 28.76 -5.39 12.76
C GLY A 185 27.24 -5.14 12.85
N ALA A 186 26.77 -3.89 12.74
CA ALA A 186 25.35 -3.58 12.61
C ALA A 186 24.77 -4.18 11.33
N ARG A 187 23.52 -4.67 11.37
CA ARG A 187 22.84 -5.28 10.22
C ARG A 187 21.47 -4.65 10.03
N GLY A 188 21.17 -4.20 8.82
CA GLY A 188 19.85 -3.65 8.48
C GLY A 188 18.77 -4.72 8.33
N ASP A 189 17.59 -4.31 7.87
CA ASP A 189 16.46 -5.19 7.64
C ASP A 189 16.37 -5.62 6.17
N LEU A 190 15.75 -6.77 5.91
CA LEU A 190 15.39 -7.19 4.56
C LEU A 190 13.92 -6.87 4.31
N ILE A 191 13.66 -5.96 3.38
CA ILE A 191 12.33 -5.59 2.92
C ILE A 191 12.01 -6.38 1.65
N ILE A 192 11.13 -7.36 1.80
CA ILE A 192 10.61 -8.15 0.69
C ILE A 192 9.47 -7.37 0.04
N ILE A 193 9.56 -7.13 -1.25
CA ILE A 193 8.47 -6.62 -2.09
C ILE A 193 7.82 -7.84 -2.75
N VAL A 194 6.56 -8.08 -2.43
CA VAL A 194 5.86 -9.27 -2.93
C VAL A 194 5.50 -9.13 -4.39
N LYS A 195 5.87 -10.14 -5.17
CA LYS A 195 5.42 -10.40 -6.53
C LYS A 195 4.63 -11.71 -6.53
N ILE A 196 3.34 -11.68 -6.83
CA ILE A 196 2.52 -12.88 -6.88
C ILE A 196 2.62 -13.48 -8.27
N GLU A 197 2.96 -14.77 -8.32
CA GLU A 197 2.97 -15.52 -9.57
C GLU A 197 1.54 -15.70 -10.12
N GLU A 198 1.41 -15.69 -11.44
CA GLU A 198 0.12 -15.97 -12.08
C GLU A 198 -0.29 -17.43 -11.85
N SER A 199 -1.57 -17.65 -11.54
CA SER A 199 -2.11 -19.01 -11.47
C SER A 199 -2.69 -19.41 -12.82
N PRO A 200 -2.41 -20.65 -13.30
CA PRO A 200 -3.05 -21.16 -14.51
C PRO A 200 -4.53 -21.49 -14.33
N ILE A 201 -5.01 -21.57 -13.07
CA ILE A 201 -6.37 -22.00 -12.73
C ILE A 201 -7.21 -20.83 -12.22
N TYR A 202 -6.60 -19.93 -11.45
CA TYR A 202 -7.31 -18.89 -10.72
C TYR A 202 -6.91 -17.49 -11.18
N THR A 203 -7.89 -16.60 -11.26
CA THR A 203 -7.68 -15.15 -11.33
C THR A 203 -8.20 -14.54 -10.03
N ARG A 204 -7.44 -13.63 -9.42
CA ARG A 204 -7.85 -12.95 -8.19
C ARG A 204 -8.21 -11.50 -8.49
N GLU A 205 -9.38 -11.08 -8.02
CA GLU A 205 -9.76 -9.66 -7.96
C GLU A 205 -10.11 -9.34 -6.50
N ASP A 206 -9.29 -8.51 -5.85
CA ASP A 206 -9.36 -8.25 -4.42
C ASP A 206 -9.40 -9.52 -3.56
N ASP A 207 -10.55 -9.82 -2.94
CA ASP A 207 -10.74 -10.99 -2.08
C ASP A 207 -11.53 -12.10 -2.80
N ASP A 208 -11.95 -11.87 -4.04
CA ASP A 208 -12.68 -12.83 -4.86
C ASP A 208 -11.75 -13.61 -5.80
N LEU A 209 -12.13 -14.86 -6.07
CA LEU A 209 -11.44 -15.76 -6.99
C LEU A 209 -12.32 -16.10 -8.19
N TYR A 210 -11.73 -16.20 -9.36
CA TYR A 210 -12.38 -16.62 -10.58
C TYR A 210 -11.67 -17.83 -11.15
N GLN A 211 -12.44 -18.82 -11.57
CA GLN A 211 -11.92 -20.01 -12.24
C GLN A 211 -12.75 -20.26 -13.50
N LYS A 212 -12.09 -20.43 -14.64
CA LYS A 212 -12.75 -20.96 -15.84
C LYS A 212 -12.89 -22.47 -15.70
N VAL A 213 -14.10 -22.97 -15.92
CA VAL A 213 -14.39 -24.39 -15.77
C VAL A 213 -15.02 -24.93 -17.04
N ASP A 214 -14.32 -25.88 -17.65
CA ASP A 214 -14.78 -26.57 -18.85
C ASP A 214 -15.88 -27.56 -18.49
N ILE A 215 -17.01 -27.44 -19.19
CA ILE A 215 -18.12 -28.38 -19.08
C ILE A 215 -18.49 -28.90 -20.47
N SER A 216 -18.85 -30.17 -20.57
CA SER A 216 -19.32 -30.73 -21.83
C SER A 216 -20.65 -30.11 -22.26
N LEU A 217 -20.91 -30.07 -23.57
CA LEU A 217 -22.22 -29.70 -24.11
C LEU A 217 -23.37 -30.50 -23.47
N LYS A 218 -23.16 -31.79 -23.18
CA LYS A 218 -24.13 -32.64 -22.47
C LYS A 218 -24.46 -32.08 -21.09
N THR A 219 -23.44 -31.75 -20.30
CA THR A 219 -23.61 -31.19 -18.95
C THR A 219 -24.27 -29.83 -19.00
N ALA A 220 -23.96 -29.00 -20.00
CA ALA A 220 -24.59 -27.69 -20.19
C ALA A 220 -26.09 -27.83 -20.51
N LEU A 221 -26.46 -28.74 -21.40
CA LEU A 221 -27.85 -28.95 -21.81
C LEU A 221 -28.70 -29.62 -20.72
N PHE A 222 -28.22 -30.72 -20.16
CA PHE A 222 -29.02 -31.60 -19.29
C PHE A 222 -28.71 -31.45 -17.80
N GLY A 223 -27.75 -30.60 -17.45
CA GLY A 223 -27.22 -30.50 -16.10
C GLY A 223 -26.33 -31.68 -15.73
N GLY A 224 -25.87 -31.68 -14.48
CA GLY A 224 -25.00 -32.72 -13.96
C GLY A 224 -24.18 -32.24 -12.77
N LYS A 225 -23.13 -32.99 -12.45
CA LYS A 225 -22.18 -32.64 -11.39
C LYS A 225 -20.79 -32.50 -11.98
N ILE A 226 -20.07 -31.49 -11.53
CA ILE A 226 -18.65 -31.30 -11.84
C ILE A 226 -17.87 -31.20 -10.54
N ASN A 227 -16.63 -31.69 -10.55
CA ASN A 227 -15.71 -31.52 -9.43
C ASN A 227 -14.72 -30.42 -9.77
N ILE A 228 -14.52 -29.50 -8.86
CA ILE A 228 -13.54 -28.43 -8.97
C ILE A 228 -12.55 -28.52 -7.81
N LYS A 229 -11.35 -27.97 -8.03
CA LYS A 229 -10.42 -27.66 -6.96
C LYS A 229 -10.74 -26.29 -6.38
N THR A 230 -10.53 -26.14 -5.09
CA THR A 230 -10.66 -24.85 -4.40
C THR A 230 -9.43 -24.58 -3.54
N LEU A 231 -9.26 -23.33 -3.13
CA LEU A 231 -8.19 -22.93 -2.21
C LEU A 231 -8.66 -22.80 -0.76
N LYS A 232 -9.90 -23.21 -0.45
CA LYS A 232 -10.43 -23.17 0.90
C LYS A 232 -9.86 -24.31 1.75
N GLU A 233 -9.28 -23.95 2.89
CA GLU A 233 -8.71 -24.91 3.83
C GLU A 233 -9.76 -25.94 4.30
N GLY A 234 -9.41 -27.23 4.20
CA GLY A 234 -10.30 -28.34 4.54
C GLY A 234 -11.45 -28.58 3.55
N LYS A 235 -11.47 -27.86 2.41
CA LYS A 235 -12.45 -28.01 1.32
C LYS A 235 -11.76 -27.88 -0.04
N GLU A 236 -10.65 -28.57 -0.22
CA GLU A 236 -9.79 -28.50 -1.41
C GLU A 236 -10.49 -28.97 -2.68
N GLU A 237 -11.54 -29.79 -2.55
CA GLU A 237 -12.39 -30.21 -3.65
C GLU A 237 -13.85 -29.89 -3.34
N ALA A 238 -14.60 -29.48 -4.38
CA ALA A 238 -16.03 -29.22 -4.27
C ALA A 238 -16.78 -29.79 -5.48
N THR A 239 -17.88 -30.49 -5.21
CA THR A 239 -18.81 -30.94 -6.23
C THR A 239 -19.90 -29.90 -6.45
N ILE A 240 -20.05 -29.43 -7.69
CA ILE A 240 -20.96 -28.37 -8.09
C ILE A 240 -22.04 -28.94 -9.00
N ASN A 241 -23.30 -28.67 -8.67
CA ASN A 241 -24.42 -29.03 -9.52
C ASN A 241 -24.58 -27.99 -10.63
N ILE A 242 -24.48 -28.45 -11.87
CA ILE A 242 -24.78 -27.65 -13.06
C ILE A 242 -26.24 -27.87 -13.42
N THR A 243 -26.97 -26.76 -13.59
CA THR A 243 -28.39 -26.79 -13.98
C THR A 243 -28.53 -27.05 -15.47
N PRO A 244 -29.62 -27.69 -15.93
CA PRO A 244 -29.94 -27.78 -17.35
C PRO A 244 -29.99 -26.39 -18.02
N ASN A 245 -29.71 -26.36 -19.32
CA ASN A 245 -29.64 -25.14 -20.14
C ASN A 245 -28.65 -24.08 -19.63
N SER A 246 -27.56 -24.52 -19.00
CA SER A 246 -26.46 -23.64 -18.59
C SER A 246 -25.76 -23.03 -19.79
N LYS A 247 -25.43 -21.74 -19.70
CA LYS A 247 -24.87 -20.96 -20.81
C LYS A 247 -23.35 -20.85 -20.72
N ASN A 248 -22.71 -20.63 -21.86
CA ASN A 248 -21.30 -20.24 -21.90
C ASN A 248 -21.09 -18.90 -21.18
N ASN A 249 -19.98 -18.77 -20.45
CA ASN A 249 -19.63 -17.66 -19.55
C ASN A 249 -20.62 -17.41 -18.39
N GLN A 250 -21.59 -18.29 -18.15
CA GLN A 250 -22.44 -18.19 -16.97
C GLN A 250 -21.58 -18.29 -15.71
N LYS A 251 -21.81 -17.38 -14.76
CA LYS A 251 -21.10 -17.35 -13.48
C LYS A 251 -21.88 -18.13 -12.42
N ILE A 252 -21.21 -19.06 -11.74
CA ILE A 252 -21.72 -19.74 -10.54
C ILE A 252 -20.92 -19.26 -9.33
N ARG A 253 -21.61 -18.70 -8.32
CA ARG A 253 -20.99 -18.18 -7.10
C ARG A 253 -20.93 -19.24 -6.01
N LEU A 254 -19.75 -19.44 -5.44
CA LEU A 254 -19.49 -20.24 -4.25
C LEU A 254 -19.18 -19.29 -3.11
N LYS A 255 -20.16 -19.08 -2.23
CA LYS A 255 -20.07 -18.09 -1.16
C LYS A 255 -19.00 -18.47 -0.13
N GLY A 256 -18.08 -17.56 0.17
CA GLY A 256 -17.03 -17.75 1.16
C GLY A 256 -15.92 -18.72 0.73
N TYR A 257 -15.71 -18.90 -0.58
CA TYR A 257 -14.63 -19.70 -1.17
C TYR A 257 -13.52 -18.85 -1.81
N GLY A 258 -13.59 -17.53 -1.66
CA GLY A 258 -12.52 -16.61 -2.06
C GLY A 258 -11.40 -16.55 -1.02
N VAL A 259 -10.69 -15.44 -1.02
CA VAL A 259 -9.53 -15.18 -0.15
C VAL A 259 -10.00 -14.59 1.18
N GLN A 260 -9.36 -14.98 2.28
CA GLN A 260 -9.63 -14.42 3.60
C GLN A 260 -9.01 -13.04 3.73
N ASN A 261 -9.82 -12.05 4.10
CA ASN A 261 -9.36 -10.69 4.33
C ASN A 261 -8.74 -10.56 5.73
N ARG A 262 -7.45 -10.23 5.80
CA ARG A 262 -6.70 -10.14 7.07
C ARG A 262 -7.24 -9.11 8.08
N LYS A 263 -7.97 -8.08 7.63
CA LYS A 263 -8.49 -7.02 8.51
C LYS A 263 -9.86 -7.35 9.08
N SER A 264 -10.74 -7.92 8.25
CA SER A 264 -12.13 -8.21 8.63
C SER A 264 -12.35 -9.68 9.02
N ASP A 265 -11.40 -10.55 8.70
CA ASP A 265 -11.49 -12.01 8.83
C ASP A 265 -12.60 -12.67 7.99
N ILE A 266 -13.20 -11.89 7.08
CA ILE A 266 -14.25 -12.35 6.17
C ILE A 266 -13.62 -12.92 4.90
N TYR A 267 -14.18 -14.02 4.41
CA TYR A 267 -13.82 -14.58 3.11
C TYR A 267 -14.59 -13.89 1.99
N GLY A 268 -13.89 -13.57 0.90
CA GLY A 268 -14.54 -13.30 -0.38
C GLY A 268 -15.17 -14.57 -0.97
N ASP A 269 -15.60 -14.47 -2.22
CA ASP A 269 -16.28 -15.53 -2.94
C ASP A 269 -15.45 -16.09 -4.09
N MET A 270 -15.87 -17.26 -4.57
CA MET A 270 -15.31 -17.84 -5.79
C MET A 270 -16.38 -17.88 -6.87
N TYR A 271 -16.03 -17.50 -8.08
CA TYR A 271 -16.90 -17.51 -9.25
C TYR A 271 -16.37 -18.48 -10.29
N LEU A 272 -17.17 -19.50 -10.61
CA LEU A 272 -16.90 -20.39 -11.73
C LEU A 272 -17.49 -19.78 -12.99
N ILE A 273 -16.65 -19.57 -14.00
CA ILE A 273 -17.05 -19.10 -15.31
C ILE A 273 -17.11 -20.33 -16.21
N LEU A 274 -18.34 -20.75 -16.55
CA LEU A 274 -18.54 -21.94 -17.37
C LEU A 274 -18.00 -21.72 -18.79
N ASN A 275 -17.20 -22.65 -19.27
CA ASN A 275 -16.78 -22.74 -20.66
C ASN A 275 -17.38 -24.01 -21.27
N VAL A 276 -18.32 -23.86 -22.21
CA VAL A 276 -18.97 -25.03 -22.82
C VAL A 276 -18.08 -25.56 -23.92
N VAL A 277 -17.51 -26.74 -23.70
CA VAL A 277 -16.70 -27.46 -24.67
C VAL A 277 -17.60 -28.24 -25.61
N LEU A 278 -17.51 -27.90 -26.89
CA LEU A 278 -18.23 -28.59 -27.96
C LEU A 278 -17.55 -29.94 -28.26
N PRO A 279 -18.33 -30.99 -28.58
CA PRO A 279 -17.75 -32.25 -29.02
C PRO A 279 -17.04 -32.07 -30.37
N ASN A 280 -16.01 -32.88 -30.62
CA ASN A 280 -15.42 -32.96 -31.95
C ASN A 280 -16.42 -33.63 -32.91
N LEU A 281 -16.85 -32.92 -33.96
CA LEU A 281 -17.83 -33.41 -34.92
C LEU A 281 -17.31 -34.61 -35.73
N ASP A 282 -16.02 -34.67 -36.01
CA ASP A 282 -15.41 -35.77 -36.78
C ASP A 282 -15.46 -37.12 -36.03
N ALA A 283 -15.68 -37.07 -34.72
CA ALA A 283 -15.82 -38.26 -33.87
C ALA A 283 -17.29 -38.69 -33.70
N LEU A 284 -18.25 -38.01 -34.32
CA LEU A 284 -19.68 -38.29 -34.23
C LEU A 284 -20.19 -39.02 -35.48
N ASP A 285 -21.26 -39.80 -35.30
CA ASP A 285 -21.97 -40.48 -36.39
C ASP A 285 -22.63 -39.48 -37.35
N GLU A 286 -22.52 -39.72 -38.66
CA GLU A 286 -23.04 -38.83 -39.70
C GLU A 286 -24.54 -38.55 -39.56
N LYS A 287 -25.35 -39.58 -39.25
CA LYS A 287 -26.80 -39.43 -39.07
C LYS A 287 -27.12 -38.57 -37.85
N PHE A 288 -26.32 -38.70 -36.79
CA PHE A 288 -26.46 -37.86 -35.62
C PHE A 288 -26.12 -36.40 -35.93
N ILE A 289 -25.08 -36.13 -36.72
CA ILE A 289 -24.74 -34.77 -37.15
C ILE A 289 -25.87 -34.15 -37.98
N GLU A 290 -26.46 -34.89 -38.92
CA GLU A 290 -27.62 -34.43 -39.70
C GLU A 290 -28.81 -34.08 -38.80
N LEU A 291 -29.11 -34.94 -37.81
CA LEU A 291 -30.17 -34.68 -36.85
C LEU A 291 -29.90 -33.40 -36.03
N LEU A 292 -28.65 -33.17 -35.61
CA LEU A 292 -28.28 -31.94 -34.90
C LEU A 292 -28.49 -30.69 -35.77
N LYS A 293 -28.11 -30.75 -37.06
CA LYS A 293 -28.34 -29.63 -38.00
C LYS A 293 -29.82 -29.33 -38.22
N GLU A 294 -30.69 -30.35 -38.15
CA GLU A 294 -32.14 -30.19 -38.32
C GLU A 294 -32.82 -29.66 -37.04
N LYS A 295 -32.39 -30.13 -35.86
CA LYS A 295 -33.11 -29.91 -34.59
C LYS A 295 -32.59 -28.75 -33.75
N LEU A 296 -31.30 -28.40 -33.87
CA LEU A 296 -30.75 -27.26 -33.14
C LEU A 296 -31.12 -25.95 -33.84
N PRO A 297 -31.39 -24.88 -33.07
CA PRO A 297 -31.74 -23.56 -33.61
C PRO A 297 -30.54 -22.84 -34.26
#